data_AF-A0A960X2Z8-F1
#
_entry.id   AF-A0A960X2Z8-F1
#
_cell.length_a   1.000
_cell.length_b   1.000
_cell.length_c   1.000
_cell.angle_alpha   90.00
_cell.angle_beta   90.00
_cell.angle_gamma   90.00
#
_symmetry.space_group_name_H-M   'P 1'
#
loop_
_entity.id
_entity.type
_entity.pdbx_description
1 polymer ?
#
loop_
_entity_poly.entity_id
_entity_poly.type
_entity_poly.pdbx_seq_one_letter_code
_entity_poly.pdbx_strand_id
1 'polypeptide(L)'
;DEKDQDLRMGPLFGRAPSDVKKVYDRKLNDAKKAHGGKVKKADLPPEIRAEAAQTVLQWLIDNMPDKSPLAPAKGLRLHRVDIVFTDGAVKQTTQLEGEIALP
;
A
#
# COMPACT_ATOMS: atom_id res chain seq x y z
N ASP A 1 -20.36 -17.86 -9.82
CA ASP A 1 -19.30 -17.89 -8.79
C ASP A 1 -17.92 -18.00 -9.42
N GLU A 2 -17.44 -16.89 -10.00
CA GLU A 2 -16.00 -16.78 -10.30
C GLU A 2 -15.29 -16.58 -8.96
N LYS A 3 -14.32 -17.45 -8.67
CA LYS A 3 -13.53 -17.37 -7.43
C LYS A 3 -12.76 -16.06 -7.48
N ASP A 4 -13.13 -15.10 -6.63
CA ASP A 4 -12.33 -13.92 -6.35
C ASP A 4 -10.93 -14.40 -5.95
N GLN A 5 -9.98 -14.22 -6.87
CA GLN A 5 -8.62 -14.68 -6.69
C GLN A 5 -7.81 -13.48 -6.24
N ASP A 6 -7.40 -13.48 -4.97
CA ASP A 6 -6.52 -12.44 -4.43
C ASP A 6 -5.28 -12.34 -5.31
N LEU A 7 -5.09 -11.17 -5.92
CA LEU A 7 -3.85 -10.86 -6.61
C LEU A 7 -2.74 -10.84 -5.57
N ARG A 8 -1.81 -11.79 -5.69
CA ARG A 8 -0.62 -11.83 -4.84
C ARG A 8 0.27 -10.64 -5.23
N MET A 9 0.10 -9.52 -4.51
CA MET A 9 0.85 -8.29 -4.77
C MET A 9 2.33 -8.38 -4.34
N GLY A 10 2.65 -9.25 -3.39
CA GLY A 10 4.03 -9.43 -2.90
C GLY A 10 5.03 -9.81 -4.00
N PRO A 11 4.74 -10.83 -4.82
CA PRO A 11 5.54 -11.19 -5.99
C PRO A 11 5.64 -10.09 -7.05
N LEU A 12 4.59 -9.29 -7.27
CA LEU A 12 4.56 -8.27 -8.34
C LEU A 12 5.67 -7.25 -8.18
N PHE A 13 5.95 -6.80 -6.96
CA PHE A 13 7.00 -5.83 -6.70
C PHE A 13 8.38 -6.48 -6.49
N GLY A 14 8.50 -7.81 -6.52
CA GLY A 14 9.78 -8.54 -6.35
C GLY A 14 10.49 -8.29 -5.03
N ARG A 15 9.83 -7.64 -4.06
CA ARG A 15 10.45 -7.07 -2.85
C ARG A 15 9.63 -7.51 -1.65
N ALA A 16 10.32 -7.81 -0.55
CA ALA A 16 9.63 -8.06 0.71
C ALA A 16 8.89 -6.78 1.15
N PRO A 17 7.68 -6.88 1.73
CA PRO A 17 6.96 -5.73 2.29
C PRO A 17 7.79 -4.86 3.26
N SER A 18 8.77 -5.47 3.93
CA SER A 18 9.73 -4.81 4.81
C SER A 18 10.63 -3.80 4.08
N ASP A 19 10.97 -4.04 2.82
CA ASP A 19 11.80 -3.11 2.03
C ASP A 19 11.00 -1.89 1.59
N VAL A 20 9.73 -2.07 1.22
CA VAL A 20 8.81 -0.96 0.91
C VAL A 20 8.69 -0.01 2.10
N LYS A 21 8.47 -0.57 3.30
CA LYS A 21 8.43 0.19 4.55
C LYS A 21 9.74 0.96 4.79
N LYS A 22 10.91 0.33 4.61
CA LYS A 22 12.22 0.99 4.81
C LYS A 22 12.40 2.18 3.89
N VAL A 23 12.01 2.05 2.61
CA VAL A 23 12.13 3.14 1.64
C VAL A 23 11.17 4.29 2.01
N TYR A 24 9.93 3.97 2.37
CA TYR A 24 8.98 4.99 2.85
C TYR A 24 9.45 5.69 4.11
N ASP A 25 9.96 4.95 5.09
CA ASP A 25 10.52 5.51 6.32
C ASP A 25 11.72 6.44 6.07
N ARG A 26 12.54 6.13 5.06
CA ARG A 26 13.64 6.98 4.62
C ARG A 26 13.13 8.27 4.00
N LYS A 27 12.15 8.19 3.08
CA LYS A 27 11.54 9.38 2.46
C LYS A 27 10.86 10.29 3.48
N LEU A 28 10.14 9.73 4.45
CA LEU A 28 9.57 10.50 5.56
C LEU A 28 10.64 11.12 6.46
N ASN A 29 11.78 10.47 6.66
CA ASN A 29 12.91 11.05 7.40
C ASN A 29 13.53 12.25 6.65
N ASP A 30 13.68 12.14 5.33
CA ASP A 30 14.20 13.22 4.50
C ASP A 30 13.24 14.41 4.47
N ALA A 31 11.94 14.16 4.28
CA ALA A 31 10.90 15.18 4.36
C ALA A 31 10.83 15.82 5.75
N LYS A 32 10.95 15.03 6.83
CA LYS A 32 11.04 15.54 8.21
C LYS A 32 12.24 16.48 8.38
N LYS A 33 13.41 16.15 7.81
CA LYS A 33 14.58 17.04 7.87
C LYS A 33 14.33 18.35 7.13
N ALA A 34 13.69 18.30 5.96
CA ALA A 34 13.29 19.49 5.21
C ALA A 34 12.30 20.37 5.99
N HIS A 35 11.42 19.77 6.80
CA HIS A 35 10.45 20.45 7.67
C HIS A 35 10.95 20.78 9.09
N GLY A 36 12.26 20.95 9.27
CA GLY A 36 12.82 21.43 10.55
C GLY A 36 13.01 20.35 11.63
N GLY A 37 12.92 19.06 11.28
CA GLY A 37 13.54 17.95 12.00
C GLY A 37 12.94 17.55 13.36
N LYS A 38 12.05 18.36 13.96
CA LYS A 38 11.56 18.14 15.33
C LYS A 38 10.22 17.41 15.44
N VAL A 39 9.45 17.31 14.36
CA VAL A 39 8.13 16.64 14.35
C VAL A 39 8.25 15.11 14.24
N LYS A 40 7.32 14.34 14.82
CA LYS A 40 7.27 12.89 14.55
C LYS A 40 6.78 12.67 13.11
N LYS A 41 7.14 11.54 12.50
CA LYS A 41 6.74 11.24 11.11
C LYS A 41 5.22 11.20 10.92
N ALA A 42 4.50 10.72 11.94
CA ALA A 42 3.04 10.65 11.93
C ALA A 42 2.37 12.03 11.98
N ASP A 43 3.08 13.02 12.54
CA ASP A 43 2.60 14.39 12.73
C ASP A 43 2.97 15.29 11.55
N LEU A 44 3.63 14.75 10.51
CA LEU A 44 3.87 15.49 9.28
C LEU A 44 2.54 15.83 8.59
N PRO A 45 2.45 17.00 7.94
CA PRO A 45 1.26 17.37 7.19
C PRO A 45 0.85 16.25 6.21
N PRO A 46 -0.45 15.98 6.04
CA PRO A 46 -0.94 14.96 5.12
C PRO A 46 -0.35 15.06 3.71
N GLU A 47 -0.15 16.28 3.21
CA GLU A 47 0.38 16.58 1.87
C GLU A 47 1.80 16.04 1.71
N ILE A 48 2.63 16.20 2.74
CA ILE A 48 4.04 15.74 2.75
C ILE A 48 4.11 14.22 2.85
N ARG A 49 3.21 13.61 3.63
CA ARG A 49 3.10 12.15 3.69
C ARG A 49 2.64 11.56 2.36
N ALA A 50 1.75 12.26 1.66
CA ALA A 50 1.28 11.89 0.32
C ALA A 50 2.41 11.99 -0.71
N GLU A 51 3.22 13.04 -0.71
CA GLU A 51 4.38 13.19 -1.60
C GLU A 51 5.42 12.08 -1.39
N ALA A 52 5.72 11.76 -0.12
CA ALA A 52 6.61 10.65 0.22
C ALA A 52 6.05 9.31 -0.26
N ALA A 53 4.73 9.10 -0.16
CA ALA A 53 4.07 7.90 -0.64
C ALA A 53 4.12 7.81 -2.17
N GLN A 54 3.86 8.91 -2.88
CA GLN A 54 3.92 9.00 -4.34
C GLN A 54 5.32 8.67 -4.86
N THR A 55 6.35 9.19 -4.20
CA THR A 55 7.75 8.91 -4.54
C THR A 55 8.08 7.42 -4.37
N VAL A 56 7.55 6.79 -3.32
CA VAL A 56 7.73 5.35 -3.08
C VAL A 56 6.97 4.53 -4.13
N LEU A 57 5.77 4.95 -4.49
CA LEU A 57 4.98 4.32 -5.55
C LEU A 57 5.74 4.35 -6.88
N GLN A 58 6.29 5.50 -7.26
CA GLN A 58 7.10 5.62 -8.47
C GLN A 58 8.33 4.72 -8.41
N TRP A 59 9.05 4.72 -7.28
CA TRP A 59 10.20 3.84 -7.08
C TRP A 59 9.82 2.35 -7.22
N LEU A 60 8.66 1.93 -6.71
CA LEU A 60 8.16 0.57 -6.86
C LEU A 60 7.87 0.21 -8.32
N ILE A 61 7.26 1.12 -9.09
CA ILE A 61 7.00 0.95 -10.52
C ILE A 61 8.32 0.80 -11.29
N ASP A 62 9.30 1.64 -10.98
CA ASP A 62 10.59 1.64 -11.66
C ASP A 62 11.40 0.36 -11.37
N ASN A 63 11.24 -0.19 -10.16
CA ASN A 63 11.98 -1.37 -9.67
C ASN A 63 11.18 -2.67 -9.75
N MET A 64 10.01 -2.66 -10.40
CA MET A 64 9.18 -3.85 -10.58
C MET A 64 9.92 -4.86 -11.49
N PRO A 65 10.16 -6.11 -11.03
CA PRO A 65 10.89 -7.11 -11.81
C PRO A 65 10.14 -7.57 -13.05
N ASP A 66 8.81 -7.57 -12.99
CA ASP A 66 7.92 -7.96 -14.08
C ASP A 66 6.95 -6.82 -14.36
N LYS A 67 7.05 -6.24 -15.55
CA LYS A 67 6.15 -5.19 -16.05
C LYS A 67 5.06 -5.75 -16.94
N SER A 68 4.92 -7.07 -17.01
CA SER A 68 3.86 -7.71 -17.76
C SER A 68 2.52 -7.15 -17.27
N PRO A 69 1.60 -6.81 -18.18
CA PRO A 69 0.26 -6.42 -17.80
C PRO A 69 -0.32 -7.53 -16.92
N LEU A 70 -0.94 -7.13 -15.80
CA LEU A 70 -1.72 -8.05 -14.99
C LEU A 70 -2.69 -8.77 -15.94
N ALA A 71 -2.67 -10.11 -15.90
CA ALA A 71 -3.61 -10.94 -16.67
C ALA A 71 -5.02 -10.33 -16.55
N PRO A 72 -5.84 -10.30 -17.63
CA PRO A 72 -6.97 -9.40 -17.78
C PRO A 72 -7.89 -9.45 -16.56
N ALA A 73 -7.66 -8.52 -15.63
CA ALA A 73 -8.47 -8.38 -14.45
C ALA A 73 -9.76 -7.70 -14.93
N LYS A 74 -10.89 -8.38 -14.81
CA LYS A 74 -12.20 -7.86 -15.26
C LYS A 74 -12.59 -6.58 -14.52
N GLY A 75 -11.99 -6.34 -13.36
CA GLY A 75 -12.19 -5.15 -12.54
C GLY A 75 -11.36 -5.17 -11.26
N LEU A 76 -11.38 -4.05 -10.55
CA LEU A 76 -10.81 -3.88 -9.23
C LEU A 76 -11.95 -3.79 -8.21
N ARG A 77 -11.91 -4.60 -7.17
CA ARG A 77 -12.81 -4.51 -6.00
C ARG A 77 -12.05 -4.01 -4.79
N LEU A 78 -12.60 -3.05 -4.09
CA LEU A 78 -12.06 -2.53 -2.83
C LEU A 78 -12.78 -3.21 -1.67
N HIS A 79 -12.05 -4.00 -0.90
CA HIS A 79 -12.55 -4.58 0.35
C HIS A 79 -11.94 -3.84 1.54
N ARG A 80 -12.80 -3.39 2.46
CA ARG A 80 -12.40 -2.96 3.79
C ARG A 80 -12.31 -4.19 4.69
N VAL A 81 -11.17 -4.34 5.36
CA VAL A 81 -10.95 -5.42 6.34
C VAL A 81 -10.74 -4.79 7.71
N ASP A 82 -11.74 -4.91 8.58
CA ASP A 82 -11.64 -4.50 9.97
C ASP A 82 -11.15 -5.68 10.82
N ILE A 83 -9.98 -5.53 11.45
CA ILE A 83 -9.40 -6.53 12.34
C ILE A 83 -9.47 -5.99 13.77
N VAL A 84 -10.27 -6.67 14.60
CA VAL A 84 -10.48 -6.31 16.01
C VAL A 84 -9.97 -7.45 16.88
N PHE A 85 -9.17 -7.13 17.91
CA PHE A 85 -8.76 -8.11 18.92
C PHE A 85 -9.56 -7.88 20.20
N THR A 86 -10.43 -8.82 20.55
CA THR A 86 -11.29 -8.77 21.74
C THR A 86 -11.36 -10.17 22.36
N ASP A 87 -11.29 -10.25 23.70
CA ASP A 87 -11.41 -11.49 24.47
C ASP A 87 -10.41 -12.60 24.06
N GLY A 88 -9.19 -12.20 23.70
CA GLY A 88 -8.14 -13.14 23.30
C GLY A 88 -8.30 -13.70 21.88
N ALA A 89 -9.30 -13.24 21.11
CA ALA A 89 -9.54 -13.66 19.75
C ALA A 89 -9.41 -12.50 18.75
N VAL A 90 -8.85 -12.80 17.58
CA VAL A 90 -8.86 -11.89 16.43
C VAL A 90 -10.17 -12.10 15.68
N LYS A 91 -11.00 -11.06 15.60
CA LYS A 91 -12.18 -11.01 14.75
C LYS A 91 -11.86 -10.18 13.51
N GLN A 92 -12.04 -10.78 12.34
CA GLN A 92 -11.90 -10.11 11.06
C GLN A 92 -13.28 -9.93 10.43
N THR A 93 -13.60 -8.73 9.99
CA THR A 93 -14.80 -8.43 9.20
C THR A 93 -14.35 -7.86 7.86
N THR A 94 -14.86 -8.42 6.76
CA THR A 94 -14.54 -7.95 5.41
C THR A 94 -15.81 -7.42 4.76
N GLN A 95 -15.79 -6.18 4.28
CA GLN A 95 -16.88 -5.52 3.58
C GLN A 95 -16.42 -5.03 2.19
N LEU A 96 -17.25 -5.21 1.16
CA LEU A 96 -17.00 -4.61 -0.16
C LEU A 96 -17.42 -3.14 -0.14
N GLU A 97 -16.49 -2.23 -0.45
CA GLU A 97 -16.70 -0.78 -0.47
C GLU A 97 -16.91 -0.24 -1.89
N GLY A 98 -16.45 -0.95 -2.93
CA GLY A 98 -16.64 -0.53 -4.30
C GLY A 98 -16.01 -1.44 -5.34
N GLU A 99 -16.44 -1.29 -6.60
CA GLU A 99 -15.95 -2.04 -7.75
C GLU A 99 -15.78 -1.10 -8.96
N ILE A 100 -14.67 -1.26 -9.69
CA ILE A 100 -14.37 -0.56 -10.95
C ILE A 100 -14.08 -1.61 -12.01
N ALA A 101 -14.83 -1.62 -13.11
CA ALA A 101 -14.49 -2.45 -14.26
C ALA A 101 -13.24 -1.88 -14.96
N LEU A 102 -12.28 -2.75 -15.29
CA LEU A 102 -11.13 -2.37 -16.11
C LEU A 102 -11.44 -2.69 -17.59
N PRO A 103 -11.02 -1.83 -18.53
CA PRO A 103 -11.30 -2.00 -19.95
C PRO A 103 -10.63 -3.24 -20.57
#